data_AF-A0A1H3QQ55-F1
#
_entry.id   AF-A0A1H3QQ55-F1
#
_cell.length_a   1.000
_cell.length_b   1.000
_cell.length_c   1.000
_cell.angle_alpha   90.00
_cell.angle_beta   90.00
_cell.angle_gamma   90.00
#
_symmetry.space_group_name_H-M   'P 1'
#
loop_
_entity.id
_entity.type
_entity.pdbx_description
1 polymer ?
#
loop_
_entity_poly.entity_id
_entity_poly.type
_entity_poly.pdbx_seq_one_letter_code
_entity_poly.pdbx_strand_id
1 'polypeptide(L)' 'HYQNRYEAQQDILNYISMFYNSHRLHSYLDYRSPIQFEAERAELKKVA' A
#
# COMPACT_ATOMS: atom_id res chain seq x y z
N HIS A 1 6.33 8.70 21.74
CA HIS A 1 7.68 8.33 21.25
C HIS A 1 7.84 6.83 21.39
N TYR A 2 8.33 6.14 20.36
CA TYR A 2 8.62 4.70 20.43
C TYR A 2 9.80 4.45 21.36
N GLN A 3 9.71 3.39 22.16
CA GLN A 3 10.72 3.04 23.16
C GLN A 3 11.94 2.37 22.52
N ASN A 4 11.74 1.68 21.40
CA ASN A 4 12.81 1.03 20.66
C ASN A 4 12.48 0.93 19.16
N ARG A 5 13.47 0.52 18.37
CA ARG A 5 13.32 0.40 16.92
C ARG A 5 12.27 -0.63 16.51
N TYR A 6 12.09 -1.69 17.29
CA TYR A 6 11.13 -2.74 16.98
C TYR A 6 9.69 -2.22 17.01
N GLU A 7 9.31 -1.43 18.01
CA GLU A 7 7.98 -0.80 18.05
C GLU A 7 7.72 0.09 16.82
N ALA A 8 8.70 0.92 16.44
CA ALA A 8 8.57 1.77 15.25
C ALA A 8 8.40 0.94 13.98
N GLN A 9 9.12 -0.17 13.85
CA GLN A 9 8.98 -1.09 12.71
C GLN A 9 7.61 -1.76 12.68
N GLN A 10 7.09 -2.22 13.81
CA GLN A 10 5.76 -2.81 13.88
C GLN A 10 4.69 -1.82 13.47
N ASP A 11 4.79 -0.57 13.92
CA ASP A 11 3.80 0.45 13.59
C ASP A 11 3.87 0.84 12.11
N ILE A 12 5.07 0.95 11.52
CA ILE A 12 5.25 1.17 10.08
C ILE A 12 4.65 0.01 9.27
N LEU A 13 4.91 -1.24 9.66
CA LEU A 13 4.37 -2.42 8.96
C LEU A 13 2.85 -2.46 9.02
N ASN A 14 2.28 -2.16 10.19
CA ASN A 14 0.84 -2.06 10.39
C ASN A 14 0.24 -0.95 9.53
N TYR A 15 0.84 0.24 9.54
CA TYR A 15 0.41 1.35 8.68
C TYR A 15 0.44 0.99 7.20
N ILE A 16 1.54 0.38 6.73
CA ILE A 16 1.68 0.00 5.31
C ILE A 16 0.60 -1.02 4.91
N SER A 17 0.41 -2.07 5.71
CA SER A 17 -0.47 -3.19 5.36
C SER A 17 -1.94 -2.85 5.55
N MET A 18 -2.29 -2.27 6.70
CA MET A 18 -3.68 -2.04 7.09
C MET A 18 -4.28 -0.80 6.44
N PHE A 19 -3.45 0.21 6.12
CA PHE A 19 -3.96 1.49 5.60
C PHE A 19 -3.34 1.88 4.26
N TYR A 20 -2.00 1.96 4.14
CA TYR A 20 -1.39 2.52 2.94
C TYR A 20 -1.69 1.69 1.69
N ASN A 21 -1.38 0.41 1.70
CA ASN A 21 -1.54 -0.44 0.51
C ASN A 21 -3.00 -0.65 0.14
N SER A 22 -3.89 -0.76 1.13
CA SER A 22 -5.30 -1.11 0.96
C SER A 22 -6.23 0.08 0.78
N HIS A 23 -6.02 1.18 1.52
CA HIS A 23 -6.98 2.29 1.62
C HIS A 23 -6.47 3.64 1.11
N ARG A 24 -5.15 3.89 1.12
CA ARG A 24 -4.63 5.21 0.72
C ARG A 24 -4.83 5.43 -0.78
N LEU A 25 -5.68 6.39 -1.13
CA LEU A 25 -5.87 6.79 -2.53
C LEU A 25 -4.79 7.77 -2.98
N HIS A 26 -4.31 7.60 -4.21
CA HIS A 26 -3.30 8.47 -4.80
C HIS A 26 -3.84 9.16 -6.05
N SER A 27 -3.80 10.50 -6.10
CA SER A 27 -4.32 11.27 -7.23
C SER A 27 -3.61 10.95 -8.55
N TYR A 28 -2.29 10.71 -8.49
CA TYR A 28 -1.51 10.22 -9.63
C TYR A 28 -1.96 8.85 -10.16
N LEU A 29 -2.58 8.01 -9.32
CA LEU A 29 -3.10 6.69 -9.71
C LEU A 29 -4.60 6.75 -10.01
N ASP A 30 -5.12 7.90 -10.42
CA ASP A 30 -6.56 8.14 -10.61
C ASP A 30 -7.40 7.79 -9.39
N TYR A 31 -6.90 8.11 -8.20
CA TYR A 31 -7.54 7.81 -6.91
C TYR A 31 -7.75 6.31 -6.65
N ARG A 32 -6.84 5.46 -7.14
CA ARG A 32 -6.74 4.06 -6.73
C ARG A 32 -5.76 3.88 -5.57
N SER A 33 -5.97 2.84 -4.77
CA SER A 33 -4.97 2.40 -3.79
C SER A 33 -3.83 1.62 -4.45
N PRO A 34 -2.64 1.55 -3.82
CA PRO A 34 -1.50 0.83 -4.37
C PRO A 34 -1.82 -0.61 -4.78
N ILE A 35 -2.57 -1.35 -3.94
CA ILE A 35 -2.92 -2.74 -4.24
C ILE A 35 -3.85 -2.86 -5.45
N GLN A 36 -4.80 -1.93 -5.62
CA GLN A 36 -5.70 -1.91 -6.77
C GLN A 36 -4.91 -1.64 -8.06
N PHE A 37 -4.02 -0.65 -8.01
CA PHE A 37 -3.18 -0.32 -9.15
C PHE A 37 -2.29 -1.49 -9.59
N GLU A 38 -1.66 -2.20 -8.64
CA GLU A 38 -0.85 -3.38 -8.97
C GLU A 38 -1.69 -4.52 -9.54
N ALA A 39 -2.87 -4.78 -8.99
CA ALA A 39 -3.77 -5.82 -9.48
C ALA A 39 -4.21 -5.55 -10.93
N GLU A 40 -4.64 -4.32 -11.23
CA GLU A 40 -5.05 -3.92 -12.58
C GLU A 40 -3.88 -4.01 -13.58
N ARG A 41 -2.67 -3.62 -13.17
CA ARG A 41 -1.47 -3.79 -14.01
C ARG A 41 -1.10 -5.24 -14.24
N ALA A 42 -1.31 -6.11 -13.26
CA ALA A 42 -1.06 -7.54 -13.40
C ALA A 42 -2.04 -8.16 -14.41
N GLU A 43 -3.32 -7.77 -14.38
CA GLU A 43 -4.32 -8.22 -15.35
C GLU A 43 -4.00 -7.73 -16.77
N LEU A 44 -3.63 -6.46 -16.94
CA LEU A 44 -3.20 -5.92 -18.25
C LEU A 44 -2.01 -6.69 -18.85
N LYS A 45 -1.06 -7.13 -18.02
CA LYS A 45 0.07 -7.95 -18.48
C LYS A 45 -0.32 -9.36 -18.89
N LYS A 46 -1.42 -9.92 -18.37
CA LYS A 46 -1.89 -11.27 -18.73
C LYS A 46 -2.68 -11.29 -20.03
N VAL A 47 -3.29 -10.16 -20.40
CA VAL A 47 -4.13 -10.02 -21.60
C VAL A 47 -3.30 -9.72 -22.86
N ALA A 48 -2.08 -9.21 -22.69
CA ALA A 48 -1.12 -8.93 -23.76
C ALA A 48 -0.25 -10.14 -24.10
#